data_AF-A0A6P6EMU5-F1
#
_entry.id   AF-A0A6P6EMU5-F1
#
_cell.length_a   1.000
_cell.length_b   1.000
_cell.length_c   1.000
_cell.angle_alpha   90.00
_cell.angle_beta   90.00
_cell.angle_gamma   90.00
#
_symmetry.space_group_name_H-M   'P 1'
#
loop_
_entity.id
_entity.type
_entity.pdbx_description
1 polymer ?
#
loop_
_entity_poly.entity_id
_entity_poly.type
_entity_poly.pdbx_seq_one_letter_code
_entity_poly.pdbx_strand_id
1 'polypeptide(L)'
;MTTFSRQEFFQQLLQGCLLPTVQQGLDQIWLLLAICLACRLLWRLGLPSYLKHASTVAGGFFSLYHFFQLHMVWVVLLSLLCYLVLFLCRHSSHRGVFLSVTILIYLLMGEMHMVDTVTWHKMRGAQMIVAMKAVSLGFDLDRGEVGAVPSPVEFMGYLYFVGTIVFGPWIPFHSYLQAVQGRPLSRRWLQKVAWSLALALLCLVLSTCVGPYLFPYFIPLDGDRLLRKDLTVSRPLNVELPRSMVEVVTSWNLPMSYWLNNYVFKNALRLGTFSAVLVTYAASALLHGFSFHLAAVLLSLAFITYVEHVLRKRLAQILSACVLSKPCRPDCPHRHRLGLGVRALNLLFGALAIFHLAYLGSLFDVDVDDTTEEQGYGMAYTVHKWSELNWASHWVTFGCWICYRLIG
;
A
#
# COMPACT_ATOMS: atom_id res chain seq x y z
N MET A 1 -4.06 41.01 -12.57
CA MET A 1 -3.92 39.62 -13.03
C MET A 1 -3.49 39.66 -14.48
N THR A 2 -2.21 39.39 -14.75
CA THR A 2 -1.68 39.31 -16.13
C THR A 2 -2.29 38.10 -16.83
N THR A 3 -3.06 38.33 -17.88
CA THR A 3 -3.61 37.27 -18.73
C THR A 3 -2.47 36.66 -19.55
N PHE A 4 -1.95 35.51 -19.13
CA PHE A 4 -1.03 34.73 -19.96
C PHE A 4 -1.70 34.39 -21.28
N SER A 5 -0.99 34.53 -22.39
CA SER A 5 -1.41 33.90 -23.64
C SER A 5 -1.39 32.38 -23.46
N ARG A 6 -2.28 31.64 -24.15
CA ARG A 6 -2.31 30.17 -24.06
C ARG A 6 -0.95 29.55 -24.36
N GLN A 7 -0.18 30.14 -25.27
CA GLN A 7 1.16 29.67 -25.64
C GLN A 7 2.17 29.85 -24.50
N GLU A 8 2.18 30.98 -23.81
CA GLU A 8 3.05 31.22 -22.64
C GLU A 8 2.71 30.28 -21.49
N PHE A 9 1.42 30.02 -21.25
CA PHE A 9 0.98 29.06 -20.24
C PHE A 9 1.49 27.64 -20.54
N PHE A 10 1.32 27.13 -21.78
CA PHE A 10 1.81 25.81 -22.14
C PHE A 10 3.35 25.71 -22.12
N GLN A 11 4.06 26.78 -22.49
CA GLN A 11 5.52 26.83 -22.38
C GLN A 11 5.98 26.81 -20.92
N GLN A 12 5.34 27.58 -20.04
CA GLN A 12 5.63 27.57 -18.61
C GLN A 12 5.29 26.22 -17.96
N LEU A 13 4.19 25.58 -18.34
CA LEU A 13 3.86 24.24 -17.84
C LEU A 13 4.88 23.20 -18.29
N LEU A 14 5.31 23.27 -19.55
CA LEU A 14 6.28 22.34 -20.13
C LEU A 14 7.67 22.50 -19.49
N GLN A 15 8.18 23.73 -19.43
CA GLN A 15 9.53 24.02 -18.91
C GLN A 15 9.58 24.09 -17.38
N GLY A 16 8.52 24.60 -16.76
CA GLY A 16 8.45 24.82 -15.31
C GLY A 16 8.04 23.59 -14.51
N CYS A 17 7.28 22.66 -15.09
CA CYS A 17 6.82 21.48 -14.34
C CYS A 17 7.07 20.16 -15.07
N LEU A 18 6.63 20.01 -16.33
CA LEU A 18 6.61 18.71 -17.00
C LEU A 18 8.02 18.12 -17.17
N LEU A 19 8.93 18.90 -17.78
CA LEU A 19 10.29 18.42 -18.04
C LEU A 19 11.07 18.16 -16.73
N PRO A 20 11.09 19.07 -15.73
CA PRO A 20 11.71 18.79 -14.43
C PRO A 20 11.13 17.55 -13.74
N THR A 21 9.81 17.37 -13.75
CA THR A 21 9.14 16.23 -13.11
C THR A 21 9.52 14.90 -13.75
N VAL A 22 9.52 14.84 -15.09
CA VAL A 22 9.95 13.63 -15.82
C VAL A 22 11.42 13.34 -15.57
N GLN A 23 12.28 14.36 -15.61
CA GLN A 23 13.71 14.21 -15.38
C GLN A 23 13.99 13.70 -13.96
N GLN A 24 13.38 14.31 -12.94
CA GLN A 24 13.49 13.85 -11.55
C GLN A 24 12.99 12.42 -11.38
N GLY A 25 11.85 12.07 -11.98
CA GLY A 25 11.31 10.71 -11.93
C GLY A 25 12.26 9.68 -12.55
N LEU A 26 12.86 10.00 -13.70
CA LEU A 26 13.85 9.16 -14.36
C LEU A 26 15.15 9.05 -13.55
N ASP A 27 15.67 10.18 -13.05
CA ASP A 27 16.88 10.27 -12.24
C ASP A 27 16.79 9.41 -10.97
N GLN A 28 15.59 9.27 -10.39
CA GLN A 28 15.36 8.40 -9.24
C GLN A 28 15.33 6.91 -9.61
N ILE A 29 14.81 6.50 -10.77
CA ILE A 29 14.56 5.08 -11.05
C ILE A 29 15.57 4.41 -11.99
N TRP A 30 16.31 5.18 -12.79
CA TRP A 30 17.17 4.60 -13.85
C TRP A 30 18.21 3.64 -13.29
N LEU A 31 18.81 3.97 -12.14
CA LEU A 31 19.85 3.14 -11.51
C LEU A 31 19.28 1.80 -11.07
N LEU A 32 18.09 1.80 -10.46
CA LEU A 32 17.40 0.58 -10.05
C LEU A 32 17.04 -0.28 -11.26
N LEU A 33 16.55 0.33 -12.36
CA LEU A 33 16.26 -0.37 -13.61
C LEU A 33 17.53 -1.00 -14.20
N ALA A 34 18.65 -0.28 -14.18
CA ALA A 34 19.93 -0.78 -14.67
C ALA A 34 20.45 -1.96 -13.85
N ILE A 35 20.42 -1.88 -12.52
CA ILE A 35 20.85 -2.98 -11.64
C ILE A 35 19.92 -4.19 -11.81
N CYS A 36 18.60 -3.98 -11.90
CA CYS A 36 17.64 -5.05 -12.13
C CYS A 36 17.88 -5.75 -13.48
N LEU A 37 18.16 -4.98 -14.54
CA LEU A 37 18.51 -5.54 -15.84
C LEU A 37 19.82 -6.33 -15.79
N ALA A 38 20.86 -5.77 -15.16
CA ALA A 38 22.16 -6.42 -15.00
C ALA A 38 22.03 -7.74 -14.23
N CYS A 39 21.34 -7.75 -13.09
CA CYS A 39 21.07 -8.97 -12.32
C CYS A 39 20.30 -10.00 -13.16
N ARG A 40 19.30 -9.55 -13.92
CA ARG A 40 18.50 -10.45 -14.76
C ARG A 40 19.31 -11.05 -15.92
N LEU A 41 20.20 -10.27 -16.54
CA LEU A 41 21.12 -10.77 -17.57
C LEU A 41 22.10 -11.78 -16.96
N LEU A 42 22.62 -11.50 -15.76
CA LEU A 42 23.50 -12.40 -15.01
C LEU A 42 22.83 -13.77 -14.75
N TRP A 43 21.55 -13.80 -14.35
CA TRP A 43 20.83 -15.05 -14.07
C TRP A 43 20.60 -15.91 -15.32
N ARG A 44 20.73 -15.34 -16.53
CA ARG A 44 20.64 -16.06 -17.80
C ARG A 44 21.91 -16.86 -18.13
N LEU A 45 23.03 -16.56 -17.49
CA LEU A 45 24.32 -17.24 -17.71
C LEU A 45 24.40 -18.64 -17.08
N GLY A 46 23.27 -19.20 -16.62
CA GLY A 46 23.25 -20.56 -16.05
C GLY A 46 23.93 -20.70 -14.68
N LEU A 47 24.09 -19.60 -13.95
CA LEU A 47 24.77 -19.60 -12.64
C LEU A 47 24.07 -20.50 -11.60
N PRO A 48 24.82 -21.10 -10.65
CA PRO A 48 24.24 -21.80 -9.50
C PRO A 48 23.37 -20.87 -8.65
N SER A 49 22.35 -21.44 -7.98
CA SER A 49 21.34 -20.66 -7.24
C SER A 49 21.96 -19.70 -6.22
N TYR A 50 22.97 -20.16 -5.48
CA TYR A 50 23.69 -19.35 -4.49
C TYR A 50 24.25 -18.05 -5.07
N LEU A 51 24.88 -18.10 -6.26
CA LEU A 51 25.43 -16.90 -6.92
C LEU A 51 24.32 -15.95 -7.38
N LYS A 52 23.15 -16.49 -7.77
CA LYS A 52 22.00 -15.64 -8.10
C LYS A 52 21.47 -14.91 -6.86
N HIS A 53 21.34 -15.59 -5.72
CA HIS A 53 20.96 -14.95 -4.45
C HIS A 53 22.02 -13.93 -3.99
N ALA A 54 23.30 -14.27 -4.07
CA ALA A 54 24.40 -13.36 -3.74
C ALA A 54 24.38 -12.10 -4.64
N SER A 55 24.08 -12.25 -5.94
CA SER A 55 23.92 -11.09 -6.83
C SER A 55 22.75 -10.17 -6.42
N THR A 56 21.63 -10.74 -5.95
CA THR A 56 20.52 -9.93 -5.41
C THR A 56 20.90 -9.22 -4.12
N VAL A 57 21.66 -9.88 -3.23
CA VAL A 57 22.18 -9.26 -2.00
C VAL A 57 23.08 -8.08 -2.35
N ALA A 58 24.06 -8.27 -3.22
CA ALA A 58 25.00 -7.22 -3.63
C ALA A 58 24.28 -6.03 -4.29
N GLY A 59 23.39 -6.30 -5.26
CA GLY A 59 22.62 -5.26 -5.93
C GLY A 59 21.67 -4.53 -4.99
N GLY A 60 21.07 -5.23 -4.04
CA GLY A 60 20.14 -4.65 -3.06
C GLY A 60 20.85 -3.80 -2.03
N PHE A 61 22.01 -4.25 -1.55
CA PHE A 61 22.87 -3.49 -0.64
C PHE A 61 23.41 -2.22 -1.31
N PHE A 62 23.86 -2.32 -2.57
CA PHE A 62 24.26 -1.15 -3.36
C PHE A 62 23.10 -0.17 -3.55
N SER A 63 21.90 -0.66 -3.84
CA SER A 63 20.70 0.17 -3.98
C SER A 63 20.37 0.87 -2.66
N LEU A 64 20.37 0.13 -1.53
CA LEU A 64 20.15 0.71 -0.21
C LEU A 64 21.17 1.80 0.11
N TYR A 65 22.45 1.58 -0.18
CA TYR A 65 23.50 2.57 0.03
C TYR A 65 23.30 3.80 -0.84
N HIS A 66 22.92 3.64 -2.10
CA HIS A 66 22.69 4.77 -2.99
C HIS A 66 21.57 5.69 -2.48
N PHE A 67 20.45 5.14 -2.03
CA PHE A 67 19.29 5.92 -1.57
C PHE A 67 19.41 6.41 -0.14
N PHE A 68 19.96 5.59 0.77
CA PHE A 68 19.94 5.86 2.21
C PHE A 68 21.33 6.12 2.80
N GLN A 69 22.41 6.01 2.01
CA GLN A 69 23.79 6.20 2.45
C GLN A 69 24.10 5.33 3.69
N LEU A 70 24.71 5.90 4.74
CA LEU A 70 25.01 5.18 5.98
C LEU A 70 23.76 4.80 6.77
N HIS A 71 22.61 5.44 6.54
CA HIS A 71 21.38 5.13 7.26
C HIS A 71 20.82 3.74 6.93
N MET A 72 21.27 3.11 5.83
CA MET A 72 20.89 1.73 5.51
C MET A 72 21.28 0.72 6.61
N VAL A 73 22.23 1.07 7.50
CA VAL A 73 22.64 0.22 8.62
C VAL A 73 21.44 -0.22 9.45
N TRP A 74 20.43 0.64 9.65
CA TRP A 74 19.22 0.27 10.40
C TRP A 74 18.34 -0.75 9.68
N VAL A 75 18.30 -0.71 8.35
CA VAL A 75 17.61 -1.74 7.54
C VAL A 75 18.38 -3.07 7.62
N VAL A 76 19.70 -3.00 7.63
CA VAL A 76 20.58 -4.17 7.75
C VAL A 76 20.48 -4.81 9.13
N LEU A 77 20.50 -4.01 10.20
CA LEU A 77 20.33 -4.47 11.57
C LEU A 77 18.99 -5.18 11.78
N LEU A 78 17.89 -4.61 11.25
CA LEU A 78 16.58 -5.27 11.26
C LEU A 78 16.63 -6.63 10.55
N SER A 79 17.27 -6.70 9.37
CA SER A 79 17.37 -7.93 8.60
C SER A 79 18.17 -9.02 9.32
N LEU A 80 19.28 -8.65 9.98
CA LEU A 80 20.09 -9.55 10.79
C LEU A 80 19.32 -10.04 12.03
N LEU A 81 18.61 -9.14 12.72
CA LEU A 81 17.76 -9.48 13.85
C LEU A 81 16.65 -10.46 13.44
N CYS A 82 16.01 -10.23 12.29
CA CYS A 82 14.99 -11.13 11.75
C CYS A 82 15.52 -12.54 11.51
N TYR A 83 16.71 -12.66 10.88
CA TYR A 83 17.33 -13.96 10.64
C TYR A 83 17.73 -14.65 11.95
N LEU A 84 18.28 -13.90 12.91
CA LEU A 84 18.63 -14.42 14.23
C LEU A 84 17.41 -15.01 14.94
N VAL A 85 16.29 -14.29 14.98
CA VAL A 85 15.04 -14.79 15.58
C VAL A 85 14.54 -16.04 14.86
N LEU A 86 14.51 -16.04 13.52
CA LEU A 86 14.12 -17.22 12.74
C LEU A 86 15.02 -18.43 13.02
N PHE A 87 16.32 -18.22 13.16
CA PHE A 87 17.29 -19.26 13.46
C PHE A 87 17.11 -19.81 14.88
N LEU A 88 16.97 -18.94 15.88
CA LEU A 88 16.73 -19.33 17.27
C LEU A 88 15.39 -20.06 17.43
N CYS A 89 14.37 -19.63 16.69
CA CYS A 89 13.04 -20.23 16.69
C CYS A 89 12.86 -21.34 15.63
N ARG A 90 13.93 -21.87 15.01
CA ARG A 90 13.83 -22.83 13.89
C ARG A 90 13.04 -24.11 14.19
N HIS A 91 12.91 -24.50 15.46
CA HIS A 91 12.14 -25.66 15.91
C HIS A 91 10.77 -25.29 16.50
N SER A 92 10.49 -24.00 16.68
CA SER A 92 9.19 -23.53 17.16
C SER A 92 8.12 -23.62 16.07
N SER A 93 6.86 -23.72 16.49
CA SER A 93 5.67 -23.66 15.62
C SER A 93 5.04 -22.25 15.54
N HIS A 94 5.66 -21.25 16.17
CA HIS A 94 5.15 -19.89 16.28
C HIS A 94 6.18 -18.84 15.81
N ARG A 95 6.98 -19.17 14.79
CA ARG A 95 8.09 -18.34 14.30
C ARG A 95 7.59 -16.98 13.81
N GLY A 96 6.48 -16.97 13.08
CA GLY A 96 5.86 -15.76 12.55
C GLY A 96 5.42 -14.80 13.65
N VAL A 97 4.90 -15.31 14.77
CA VAL A 97 4.48 -14.48 15.91
C VAL A 97 5.69 -13.86 16.61
N PHE A 98 6.70 -14.67 16.98
CA PHE A 98 7.92 -14.16 17.62
C PHE A 98 8.59 -13.09 16.75
N LEU A 99 8.73 -13.38 15.45
CA LEU A 99 9.33 -12.46 14.49
C LEU A 99 8.53 -11.15 14.37
N SER A 100 7.20 -11.23 14.31
CA SER A 100 6.32 -10.05 14.24
C SER A 100 6.47 -9.17 15.48
N VAL A 101 6.50 -9.76 16.68
CA VAL A 101 6.67 -9.03 17.93
C VAL A 101 8.05 -8.37 18.00
N THR A 102 9.13 -9.09 17.65
CA THR A 102 10.47 -8.53 17.64
C THR A 102 10.61 -7.37 16.64
N ILE A 103 10.08 -7.52 15.44
CA ILE A 103 10.08 -6.46 14.42
C ILE A 103 9.30 -5.24 14.91
N LEU A 104 8.10 -5.44 15.50
CA LEU A 104 7.31 -4.35 16.04
C LEU A 104 8.09 -3.59 17.11
N ILE A 105 8.69 -4.30 18.09
CA ILE A 105 9.52 -3.67 19.12
C ILE A 105 10.66 -2.87 18.50
N TYR A 106 11.36 -3.43 17.50
CA TYR A 106 12.45 -2.73 16.81
C TYR A 106 11.96 -1.44 16.13
N LEU A 107 10.85 -1.50 15.39
CA LEU A 107 10.30 -0.34 14.70
C LEU A 107 9.85 0.75 15.69
N LEU A 108 9.22 0.36 16.79
CA LEU A 108 8.79 1.30 17.84
C LEU A 108 9.96 1.91 18.60
N MET A 109 11.00 1.11 18.90
CA MET A 109 12.24 1.63 19.51
C MET A 109 12.94 2.61 18.57
N GLY A 110 12.97 2.30 17.27
CA GLY A 110 13.52 3.19 16.26
C GLY A 110 12.81 4.53 16.18
N GLU A 111 11.48 4.52 16.20
CA GLU A 111 10.65 5.73 16.17
C GLU A 111 10.82 6.59 17.43
N MET A 112 10.91 5.96 18.61
CA MET A 112 10.84 6.68 19.89
C MET A 112 12.20 7.06 20.48
N HIS A 113 13.26 6.30 20.18
CA HIS A 113 14.49 6.35 20.98
C HIS A 113 15.81 6.30 20.19
N MET A 114 15.87 5.72 18.99
CA MET A 114 17.18 5.39 18.37
C MET A 114 17.69 6.39 17.35
N VAL A 115 16.82 7.07 16.60
CA VAL A 115 17.20 7.90 15.43
C VAL A 115 16.37 9.18 15.41
N ASP A 116 16.93 10.27 14.88
CA ASP A 116 16.16 11.48 14.59
C ASP A 116 14.99 11.15 13.64
N THR A 117 13.84 11.78 13.89
CA THR A 117 12.59 11.47 13.19
C THR A 117 12.72 11.62 11.68
N VAL A 118 13.41 12.67 11.23
CA VAL A 118 13.63 12.97 9.80
C VAL A 118 14.38 11.83 9.12
N THR A 119 15.48 11.37 9.70
CA THR A 119 16.27 10.27 9.15
C THR A 119 15.53 8.94 9.23
N TRP A 120 14.82 8.68 10.33
CA TRP A 120 14.00 7.48 10.48
C TRP A 120 12.87 7.42 9.43
N HIS A 121 12.18 8.54 9.18
CA HIS A 121 11.10 8.63 8.20
C HIS A 121 11.60 8.41 6.77
N LYS A 122 12.80 8.90 6.41
CA LYS A 122 13.41 8.65 5.09
C LYS A 122 13.54 7.17 4.76
N MET A 123 13.92 6.32 5.72
CA MET A 123 14.17 4.90 5.51
C MET A 123 13.00 3.98 5.91
N ARG A 124 11.94 4.54 6.50
CA ARG A 124 10.77 3.80 6.99
C ARG A 124 10.17 2.89 5.92
N GLY A 125 10.03 3.37 4.69
CA GLY A 125 9.47 2.58 3.58
C GLY A 125 10.24 1.28 3.34
N ALA A 126 11.57 1.32 3.31
CA ALA A 126 12.40 0.14 3.13
C ALA A 126 12.32 -0.82 4.33
N GLN A 127 12.27 -0.29 5.56
CA GLN A 127 12.09 -1.10 6.77
C GLN A 127 10.73 -1.82 6.79
N MET A 128 9.66 -1.14 6.38
CA MET A 128 8.33 -1.75 6.24
C MET A 128 8.35 -2.91 5.24
N ILE A 129 9.02 -2.77 4.09
CA ILE A 129 9.14 -3.86 3.12
C ILE A 129 9.91 -5.04 3.70
N VAL A 130 11.04 -4.80 4.38
CA VAL A 130 11.81 -5.86 5.06
C VAL A 130 10.97 -6.56 6.11
N ALA A 131 10.27 -5.79 6.96
CA ALA A 131 9.37 -6.30 7.99
C ALA A 131 8.28 -7.20 7.39
N MET A 132 7.55 -6.71 6.39
CA MET A 132 6.48 -7.45 5.72
C MET A 132 7.01 -8.75 5.10
N LYS A 133 8.16 -8.71 4.42
CA LYS A 133 8.79 -9.89 3.82
C LYS A 133 9.19 -10.92 4.86
N ALA A 134 9.85 -10.49 5.93
CA ALA A 134 10.32 -11.35 7.02
C ALA A 134 9.13 -12.01 7.75
N VAL A 135 8.12 -11.24 8.15
CA VAL A 135 6.89 -11.75 8.78
C VAL A 135 6.17 -12.75 7.88
N SER A 136 6.07 -12.46 6.58
CA SER A 136 5.46 -13.37 5.60
C SER A 136 6.16 -14.73 5.62
N LEU A 137 7.49 -14.72 5.50
CA LEU A 137 8.28 -15.93 5.52
C LEU A 137 8.14 -16.70 6.84
N GLY A 138 8.11 -16.00 7.98
CA GLY A 138 7.89 -16.60 9.29
C GLY A 138 6.55 -17.36 9.38
N PHE A 139 5.46 -16.76 8.90
CA PHE A 139 4.15 -17.41 8.87
C PHE A 139 4.03 -18.51 7.81
N ASP A 140 4.68 -18.35 6.64
CA ASP A 140 4.71 -19.38 5.60
C ASP A 140 5.46 -20.63 6.07
N LEU A 141 6.51 -20.46 6.89
CA LEU A 141 7.20 -21.54 7.59
C LEU A 141 6.30 -22.23 8.63
N ASP A 142 5.57 -21.45 9.44
CA ASP A 142 4.64 -22.00 10.44
C ASP A 142 3.49 -22.80 9.79
N ARG A 143 3.06 -22.40 8.58
CA ARG A 143 2.02 -23.09 7.79
C ARG A 143 2.54 -24.30 7.01
N GLY A 144 3.86 -24.49 6.93
CA GLY A 144 4.48 -25.53 6.10
C GLY A 144 4.43 -25.25 4.60
N GLU A 145 4.14 -24.02 4.18
CA GLU A 145 4.23 -23.61 2.76
C GLU A 145 5.69 -23.55 2.27
N VAL A 146 6.62 -23.31 3.20
CA VAL A 146 8.06 -23.37 2.98
C VAL A 146 8.63 -24.50 3.85
N GLY A 147 9.26 -25.49 3.21
CA GLY A 147 9.63 -26.75 3.89
C GLY A 147 10.73 -26.64 4.96
N ALA A 148 11.61 -25.63 4.87
CA ALA A 148 12.68 -25.41 5.84
C ALA A 148 13.09 -23.93 5.88
N VAL A 149 13.75 -23.52 6.97
CA VAL A 149 14.33 -22.17 7.08
C VAL A 149 15.36 -21.98 5.94
N PRO A 150 15.21 -20.94 5.09
CA PRO A 150 16.15 -20.68 3.99
C PRO A 150 17.57 -20.43 4.50
N SER A 151 18.57 -20.68 3.65
CA SER A 151 19.96 -20.33 3.97
C SER A 151 20.11 -18.82 4.19
N PRO A 152 21.16 -18.34 4.90
CA PRO A 152 21.36 -16.91 5.13
C PRO A 152 21.37 -16.10 3.83
N VAL A 153 21.97 -16.64 2.76
CA VAL A 153 22.08 -15.94 1.47
C VAL A 153 20.75 -15.91 0.72
N GLU A 154 19.95 -16.98 0.78
CA GLU A 154 18.59 -16.97 0.22
C GLU A 154 17.67 -16.00 0.97
N PHE A 155 17.74 -16.00 2.30
CA PHE A 155 16.97 -15.09 3.14
C PHE A 155 17.34 -13.63 2.86
N MET A 156 18.63 -13.29 2.91
CA MET A 156 19.10 -11.93 2.62
C MET A 156 18.82 -11.53 1.17
N GLY A 157 18.94 -12.47 0.22
CA GLY A 157 18.61 -12.21 -1.18
C GLY A 157 17.13 -11.89 -1.40
N TYR A 158 16.24 -12.53 -0.63
CA TYR A 158 14.81 -12.23 -0.65
C TYR A 158 14.49 -10.86 -0.06
N LEU A 159 15.05 -10.54 1.11
CA LEU A 159 14.86 -9.25 1.75
C LEU A 159 15.37 -8.13 0.86
N TYR A 160 16.62 -8.23 0.42
CA TYR A 160 17.31 -7.24 -0.43
C TYR A 160 17.07 -7.42 -1.91
N PHE A 161 15.95 -8.04 -2.31
CA PHE A 161 15.62 -8.15 -3.71
C PHE A 161 15.50 -6.75 -4.36
N VAL A 162 16.46 -6.44 -5.24
CA VAL A 162 16.72 -5.12 -5.84
C VAL A 162 15.44 -4.41 -6.30
N GLY A 163 14.58 -5.13 -7.03
CA GLY A 163 13.38 -4.55 -7.62
C GLY A 163 12.28 -4.17 -6.63
N THR A 164 12.47 -4.39 -5.33
CA THR A 164 11.44 -4.16 -4.31
C THR A 164 11.95 -3.52 -3.01
N ILE A 165 13.26 -3.52 -2.75
CA ILE A 165 13.78 -3.12 -1.43
C ILE A 165 13.61 -1.62 -1.11
N VAL A 166 13.73 -0.74 -2.11
CA VAL A 166 13.61 0.72 -1.89
C VAL A 166 12.14 1.17 -1.91
N PHE A 167 11.43 0.87 -3.00
CA PHE A 167 10.08 1.39 -3.26
C PHE A 167 8.96 0.35 -3.17
N GLY A 168 9.28 -0.92 -2.88
CA GLY A 168 8.32 -2.02 -2.99
C GLY A 168 8.01 -2.39 -4.45
N PRO A 169 6.93 -3.14 -4.71
CA PRO A 169 5.96 -3.64 -3.74
C PRO A 169 6.49 -4.83 -2.93
N TRP A 170 5.78 -5.18 -1.85
CA TRP A 170 5.96 -6.47 -1.20
C TRP A 170 5.64 -7.62 -2.17
N ILE A 171 6.46 -8.67 -2.15
CA ILE A 171 6.25 -9.91 -2.90
C ILE A 171 6.43 -11.12 -1.96
N PRO A 172 5.69 -12.23 -2.14
CA PRO A 172 5.88 -13.44 -1.35
C PRO A 172 7.16 -14.19 -1.75
N PHE A 173 7.68 -15.03 -0.85
CA PHE A 173 8.95 -15.73 -1.03
C PHE A 173 8.98 -16.63 -2.29
N HIS A 174 7.89 -17.34 -2.59
CA HIS A 174 7.81 -18.17 -3.81
C HIS A 174 7.94 -17.33 -5.10
N SER A 175 7.42 -16.10 -5.11
CA SER A 175 7.49 -15.21 -6.28
C SER A 175 8.91 -14.68 -6.48
N TYR A 176 9.64 -14.43 -5.38
CA TYR A 176 11.07 -14.16 -5.42
C TYR A 176 11.85 -15.33 -6.01
N LEU A 177 11.63 -16.57 -5.55
CA LEU A 177 12.31 -17.75 -6.12
C LEU A 177 12.07 -17.88 -7.63
N GLN A 178 10.84 -17.65 -8.09
CA GLN A 178 10.53 -17.63 -9.53
C GLN A 178 11.21 -16.49 -10.29
N ALA A 179 11.41 -15.33 -9.66
CA ALA A 179 12.13 -14.21 -10.26
C ALA A 179 13.62 -14.55 -10.46
N VAL A 180 14.24 -15.16 -9.43
CA VAL A 180 15.66 -15.59 -9.45
C VAL A 180 15.91 -16.71 -10.47
N GLN A 181 14.91 -17.56 -10.76
CA GLN A 181 15.01 -18.56 -11.82
C GLN A 181 15.29 -17.95 -13.21
N GLY A 182 14.97 -16.68 -13.45
CA GLY A 182 15.42 -15.95 -14.63
C GLY A 182 14.65 -16.25 -15.91
N ARG A 183 13.33 -16.00 -15.91
CA ARG A 183 12.46 -16.15 -17.10
C ARG A 183 13.03 -15.37 -18.31
N PRO A 184 13.00 -15.95 -19.53
CA PRO A 184 13.60 -15.35 -20.72
C PRO A 184 13.00 -13.96 -21.01
N LEU A 185 13.87 -13.06 -21.48
CA LEU A 185 13.48 -11.73 -21.94
C LEU A 185 12.78 -11.87 -23.29
N SER A 186 11.46 -11.65 -23.31
CA SER A 186 10.68 -11.66 -24.55
C SER A 186 10.42 -10.23 -25.03
N ARG A 187 10.16 -10.05 -26.33
CA ARG A 187 9.73 -8.75 -26.87
C ARG A 187 8.49 -8.20 -26.17
N ARG A 188 7.53 -9.08 -25.82
CA ARG A 188 6.33 -8.74 -25.05
C ARG A 188 6.69 -8.22 -23.65
N TRP A 189 7.70 -8.80 -23.00
CA TRP A 189 8.17 -8.32 -21.70
C TRP A 189 8.77 -6.90 -21.82
N LEU A 190 9.59 -6.64 -22.83
CA LEU A 190 10.17 -5.31 -23.04
C LEU A 190 9.09 -4.26 -23.34
N GLN A 191 8.10 -4.61 -24.17
CA GLN A 191 6.93 -3.77 -24.43
C GLN A 191 6.15 -3.46 -23.15
N LYS A 192 5.93 -4.46 -22.29
CA LYS A 192 5.30 -4.26 -20.98
C LYS A 192 6.10 -3.30 -20.10
N VAL A 193 7.42 -3.46 -20.01
CA VAL A 193 8.28 -2.57 -19.20
C VAL A 193 8.22 -1.14 -19.72
N ALA A 194 8.37 -0.94 -21.04
CA ALA A 194 8.31 0.39 -21.65
C ALA A 194 6.93 1.05 -21.45
N TRP A 195 5.85 0.30 -21.62
CA TRP A 195 4.48 0.80 -21.40
C TRP A 195 4.22 1.14 -19.94
N SER A 196 4.64 0.28 -19.01
CA SER A 196 4.51 0.55 -17.57
C SER A 196 5.30 1.77 -17.14
N LEU A 197 6.52 1.97 -17.67
CA LEU A 197 7.33 3.15 -17.41
C LEU A 197 6.67 4.42 -17.97
N ALA A 198 6.18 4.37 -19.21
CA ALA A 198 5.48 5.50 -19.82
C ALA A 198 4.22 5.89 -19.03
N LEU A 199 3.43 4.90 -18.59
CA LEU A 199 2.24 5.13 -17.77
C LEU A 199 2.61 5.69 -16.40
N ALA A 200 3.66 5.18 -15.75
CA ALA A 200 4.13 5.69 -14.46
C ALA A 200 4.57 7.16 -14.55
N LEU A 201 5.35 7.52 -15.59
CA LEU A 201 5.75 8.91 -15.84
C LEU A 201 4.55 9.79 -16.17
N LEU A 202 3.59 9.29 -16.95
CA LEU A 202 2.34 10.01 -17.22
C LEU A 202 1.57 10.27 -15.93
N CYS A 203 1.40 9.27 -15.07
CA CYS A 203 0.74 9.44 -13.77
C CYS A 203 1.46 10.47 -12.89
N LEU A 204 2.80 10.44 -12.84
CA LEU A 204 3.60 11.40 -12.09
C LEU A 204 3.42 12.83 -12.61
N VAL A 205 3.48 13.02 -13.94
CA VAL A 205 3.23 14.34 -14.55
C VAL A 205 1.81 14.79 -14.31
N LEU A 206 0.82 13.91 -14.46
CA LEU A 206 -0.58 14.25 -14.21
C LEU A 206 -0.80 14.65 -12.75
N SER A 207 -0.25 13.92 -11.78
CA SER A 207 -0.42 14.25 -10.36
C SER A 207 0.26 15.56 -9.97
N THR A 208 1.49 15.79 -10.45
CA THR A 208 2.32 16.91 -10.01
C THR A 208 2.04 18.19 -10.79
N CYS A 209 1.86 18.08 -12.11
CA CYS A 209 1.78 19.23 -13.00
C CYS A 209 0.36 19.57 -13.45
N VAL A 210 -0.55 18.61 -13.45
CA VAL A 210 -1.89 18.82 -14.03
C VAL A 210 -2.98 18.78 -12.97
N GLY A 211 -2.83 17.94 -11.94
CA GLY A 211 -3.74 17.81 -10.79
C GLY A 211 -4.10 19.17 -10.16
N PRO A 212 -3.11 20.01 -9.79
CA PRO A 212 -3.38 21.33 -9.21
C PRO A 212 -4.24 22.25 -10.09
N TYR A 213 -4.21 22.08 -11.41
CA TYR A 213 -5.00 22.87 -12.36
C TYR A 213 -6.32 22.21 -12.79
N LEU A 214 -6.41 20.87 -12.71
CA LEU A 214 -7.59 20.09 -13.11
C LEU A 214 -8.62 19.91 -11.99
N PHE A 215 -8.19 19.87 -10.72
CA PHE A 215 -9.11 19.70 -9.58
C PHE A 215 -10.22 20.77 -9.49
N PRO A 216 -10.03 22.02 -9.96
CA PRO A 216 -11.12 23.00 -10.09
C PRO A 216 -12.05 22.81 -11.31
N TYR A 217 -11.73 21.97 -12.29
CA TYR A 217 -12.35 21.98 -13.63
C TYR A 217 -12.68 20.58 -14.22
N PHE A 218 -13.29 19.67 -13.45
CA PHE A 218 -13.89 18.38 -13.89
C PHE A 218 -13.00 17.12 -13.83
N ILE A 219 -13.57 16.05 -13.24
CA ILE A 219 -13.18 14.64 -13.39
C ILE A 219 -14.30 13.97 -14.22
N PRO A 220 -13.97 13.25 -15.32
CA PRO A 220 -13.77 11.80 -15.22
C PRO A 220 -12.58 11.29 -16.06
N LEU A 221 -11.70 10.52 -15.42
CA LEU A 221 -10.69 9.72 -16.11
C LEU A 221 -11.25 8.30 -16.30
N ASP A 222 -11.36 7.86 -17.54
CA ASP A 222 -11.76 6.52 -17.96
C ASP A 222 -10.50 5.70 -18.29
N GLY A 223 -10.33 4.50 -17.70
CA GLY A 223 -9.07 3.78 -17.85
C GLY A 223 -8.94 2.37 -17.24
N ASP A 224 -10.01 1.58 -17.09
CA ASP A 224 -9.91 0.28 -16.37
C ASP A 224 -9.72 -0.98 -17.22
N ARG A 225 -9.72 -0.89 -18.56
CA ARG A 225 -9.86 -2.11 -19.38
C ARG A 225 -8.58 -2.77 -19.92
N LEU A 226 -7.38 -2.20 -19.75
CA LEU A 226 -6.17 -2.76 -20.39
C LEU A 226 -5.06 -3.29 -19.47
N LEU A 227 -5.11 -3.07 -18.16
CA LEU A 227 -4.04 -3.51 -17.24
C LEU A 227 -4.32 -4.90 -16.65
N ARG A 228 -4.29 -5.95 -17.50
CA ARG A 228 -4.30 -7.34 -17.04
C ARG A 228 -2.94 -8.00 -17.26
N LYS A 229 -2.28 -8.28 -16.12
CA LYS A 229 -1.22 -9.27 -15.81
C LYS A 229 0.17 -8.73 -15.49
N ASP A 230 0.50 -9.04 -14.23
CA ASP A 230 1.79 -9.15 -13.53
C ASP A 230 2.22 -7.88 -12.77
N LEU A 231 1.89 -7.85 -11.46
CA LEU A 231 2.14 -6.78 -10.45
C LEU A 231 1.29 -5.51 -10.55
N THR A 232 -0.03 -5.64 -10.50
CA THR A 232 -0.91 -4.48 -10.22
C THR A 232 -0.74 -4.04 -8.76
N VAL A 233 -0.33 -2.77 -8.54
CA VAL A 233 -0.13 -2.19 -7.19
C VAL A 233 -1.41 -1.57 -6.66
N SER A 234 -2.23 -0.95 -7.49
CA SER A 234 -3.54 -0.40 -7.12
C SER A 234 -4.53 -0.51 -8.29
N ARG A 235 -5.83 -0.41 -8.01
CA ARG A 235 -6.89 -0.24 -9.01
C ARG A 235 -7.51 1.15 -8.83
N PRO A 236 -7.03 2.17 -9.55
CA PRO A 236 -7.37 3.56 -9.27
C PRO A 236 -8.87 3.84 -9.39
N LEU A 237 -9.56 3.29 -10.38
CA LEU A 237 -10.99 3.53 -10.57
C LEU A 237 -11.85 2.95 -9.46
N ASN A 238 -11.47 1.80 -8.92
CA ASN A 238 -12.11 1.22 -7.75
C ASN A 238 -11.86 2.00 -6.46
N VAL A 239 -10.88 2.90 -6.44
CA VAL A 239 -10.55 3.77 -5.30
C VAL A 239 -11.28 5.11 -5.42
N GLU A 240 -11.29 5.71 -6.62
CA GLU A 240 -11.91 7.01 -6.89
C GLU A 240 -13.44 6.93 -7.03
N LEU A 241 -13.95 5.88 -7.67
CA LEU A 241 -15.38 5.62 -7.86
C LEU A 241 -15.79 4.30 -7.20
N PRO A 242 -15.63 4.17 -5.87
CA PRO A 242 -15.83 2.91 -5.19
C PRO A 242 -17.31 2.56 -5.11
N ARG A 243 -17.62 1.27 -5.25
CA ARG A 243 -18.94 0.77 -4.86
C ARG A 243 -19.10 0.83 -3.35
N SER A 244 -18.04 0.57 -2.57
CA SER A 244 -18.04 0.46 -1.11
C SER A 244 -16.66 0.74 -0.50
N MET A 245 -16.57 1.06 0.79
CA MET A 245 -15.28 1.28 1.48
C MET A 245 -14.42 0.01 1.53
N VAL A 246 -15.04 -1.18 1.62
CA VAL A 246 -14.33 -2.46 1.50
C VAL A 246 -13.61 -2.57 0.15
N GLU A 247 -14.21 -2.06 -0.93
CA GLU A 247 -13.57 -2.07 -2.25
C GLU A 247 -12.37 -1.12 -2.30
N VAL A 248 -12.47 0.06 -1.69
CA VAL A 248 -11.38 1.04 -1.60
C VAL A 248 -10.15 0.41 -0.95
N VAL A 249 -10.32 -0.13 0.26
CA VAL A 249 -9.22 -0.64 1.11
C VAL A 249 -8.62 -1.95 0.57
N THR A 250 -9.34 -2.63 -0.32
CA THR A 250 -8.85 -3.82 -1.04
C THR A 250 -8.39 -3.54 -2.47
N SER A 251 -8.48 -2.29 -2.93
CA SER A 251 -8.05 -1.83 -4.25
C SER A 251 -6.88 -0.85 -4.19
N TRP A 252 -6.69 -0.17 -3.07
CA TRP A 252 -5.52 0.66 -2.74
C TRP A 252 -4.38 -0.21 -2.18
N ASN A 253 -3.16 -0.03 -2.71
CA ASN A 253 -1.97 -0.80 -2.31
C ASN A 253 -2.26 -2.30 -2.13
N LEU A 254 -2.62 -2.97 -3.23
CA LEU A 254 -2.95 -4.38 -3.32
C LEU A 254 -1.93 -5.29 -2.60
N PRO A 255 -0.60 -5.09 -2.72
CA PRO A 255 0.38 -5.89 -1.99
C PRO A 255 0.22 -5.77 -0.47
N MET A 256 0.08 -4.56 0.06
CA MET A 256 -0.13 -4.32 1.49
C MET A 256 -1.48 -4.89 1.95
N SER A 257 -2.55 -4.64 1.20
CA SER A 257 -3.89 -5.16 1.52
C SER A 257 -3.93 -6.70 1.52
N TYR A 258 -3.27 -7.34 0.54
CA TYR A 258 -3.11 -8.79 0.49
C TYR A 258 -2.28 -9.31 1.66
N TRP A 259 -1.18 -8.64 2.01
CA TRP A 259 -0.33 -9.00 3.14
C TRP A 259 -1.10 -8.92 4.46
N LEU A 260 -1.74 -7.77 4.74
CA LEU A 260 -2.59 -7.56 5.91
C LEU A 260 -3.69 -8.62 6.01
N ASN A 261 -4.37 -8.92 4.90
CA ASN A 261 -5.42 -9.93 4.90
C ASN A 261 -4.89 -11.33 5.24
N ASN A 262 -3.74 -11.73 4.67
CA ASN A 262 -3.23 -13.09 4.83
C ASN A 262 -2.46 -13.33 6.12
N TYR A 263 -1.71 -12.34 6.61
CA TYR A 263 -0.80 -12.51 7.75
C TYR A 263 -1.32 -11.86 9.04
N VAL A 264 -2.28 -10.92 8.94
CA VAL A 264 -2.87 -10.26 10.12
C VAL A 264 -4.34 -10.65 10.26
N PHE A 265 -5.20 -10.27 9.32
CA PHE A 265 -6.65 -10.44 9.42
C PHE A 265 -7.06 -11.91 9.61
N LYS A 266 -6.63 -12.81 8.72
CA LYS A 266 -6.98 -14.25 8.82
C LYS A 266 -6.51 -14.89 10.13
N ASN A 267 -5.38 -14.45 10.66
CA ASN A 267 -4.86 -14.93 11.94
C ASN A 267 -5.68 -14.36 13.12
N ALA A 268 -6.12 -13.11 13.02
CA ALA A 268 -6.95 -12.43 14.02
C ALA A 268 -8.45 -12.81 13.95
N LEU A 269 -8.92 -13.48 12.89
CA LEU A 269 -10.32 -13.93 12.75
C LEU A 269 -10.80 -14.82 13.91
N ARG A 270 -9.87 -15.50 14.60
CA ARG A 270 -10.17 -16.28 15.81
C ARG A 270 -10.75 -15.43 16.95
N LEU A 271 -10.51 -14.12 16.94
CA LEU A 271 -11.00 -13.14 17.92
C LEU A 271 -12.35 -12.50 17.51
N GLY A 272 -12.92 -12.92 16.37
CA GLY A 272 -14.14 -12.35 15.79
C GLY A 272 -13.86 -11.29 14.72
N THR A 273 -14.86 -11.04 13.85
CA THR A 273 -14.71 -10.18 12.67
C THR A 273 -14.35 -8.74 13.01
N PHE A 274 -15.01 -8.13 14.01
CA PHE A 274 -14.74 -6.76 14.42
C PHE A 274 -13.31 -6.60 14.97
N SER A 275 -12.93 -7.46 15.91
CA SER A 275 -11.57 -7.51 16.47
C SER A 275 -10.52 -7.73 15.38
N ALA A 276 -10.79 -8.61 14.41
CA ALA A 276 -9.89 -8.86 13.29
C ALA A 276 -9.69 -7.62 12.41
N VAL A 277 -10.76 -6.88 12.10
CA VAL A 277 -10.66 -5.60 11.38
C VAL A 277 -9.83 -4.61 12.19
N LEU A 278 -10.14 -4.42 13.47
CA LEU A 278 -9.43 -3.47 14.33
C LEU A 278 -7.93 -3.79 14.44
N VAL A 279 -7.57 -5.04 14.70
CA VAL A 279 -6.17 -5.51 14.75
C VAL A 279 -5.46 -5.30 13.41
N THR A 280 -6.16 -5.51 12.29
CA THR A 280 -5.58 -5.31 10.95
C THR A 280 -5.21 -3.85 10.71
N TYR A 281 -6.12 -2.92 11.02
CA TYR A 281 -5.85 -1.50 10.85
C TYR A 281 -4.88 -0.95 11.91
N ALA A 282 -4.90 -1.47 13.13
CA ALA A 282 -3.89 -1.14 14.14
C ALA A 282 -2.50 -1.58 13.70
N ALA A 283 -2.34 -2.80 13.17
CA ALA A 283 -1.08 -3.28 12.61
C ALA A 283 -0.63 -2.42 11.42
N SER A 284 -1.56 -2.02 10.54
CA SER A 284 -1.26 -1.10 9.44
C SER A 284 -0.78 0.25 9.95
N ALA A 285 -1.43 0.83 10.95
CA ALA A 285 -1.04 2.12 11.54
C ALA A 285 0.34 2.04 12.21
N LEU A 286 0.59 0.99 13.01
CA LEU A 286 1.88 0.78 13.70
C LEU A 286 3.05 0.61 12.73
N LEU A 287 2.84 -0.01 11.57
CA LEU A 287 3.87 -0.10 10.53
C LEU A 287 4.25 1.26 9.95
N HIS A 288 3.31 2.21 9.95
CA HIS A 288 3.58 3.60 9.57
C HIS A 288 4.02 4.48 10.76
N GLY A 289 4.36 3.89 11.91
CA GLY A 289 4.87 4.58 13.10
C GLY A 289 3.78 5.25 13.95
N PHE A 290 4.21 6.10 14.90
CA PHE A 290 3.32 6.80 15.84
C PHE A 290 2.77 8.13 15.30
N SER A 291 2.42 8.18 14.02
CA SER A 291 1.77 9.35 13.44
C SER A 291 0.28 9.36 13.83
N PHE A 292 -0.11 10.27 14.75
CA PHE A 292 -1.48 10.36 15.24
C PHE A 292 -2.49 10.54 14.10
N HIS A 293 -2.19 11.45 13.16
CA HIS A 293 -3.01 11.73 12.00
C HIS A 293 -3.34 10.47 11.20
N LEU A 294 -2.31 9.71 10.79
CA LEU A 294 -2.50 8.52 9.97
C LEU A 294 -3.19 7.40 10.76
N ALA A 295 -2.86 7.25 12.04
CA ALA A 295 -3.55 6.31 12.92
C ALA A 295 -5.04 6.65 13.05
N ALA A 296 -5.38 7.93 13.24
CA ALA A 296 -6.76 8.41 13.32
C ALA A 296 -7.54 8.15 12.03
N VAL A 297 -6.93 8.42 10.87
CA VAL A 297 -7.52 8.12 9.55
C VAL A 297 -7.74 6.62 9.37
N LEU A 298 -6.72 5.79 9.58
CA LEU A 298 -6.78 4.35 9.36
C LEU A 298 -7.77 3.67 10.33
N LEU A 299 -7.79 4.07 11.60
CA LEU A 299 -8.75 3.54 12.57
C LEU A 299 -10.18 3.98 12.24
N SER A 300 -10.39 5.25 11.86
CA SER A 300 -11.71 5.72 11.39
C SER A 300 -12.18 4.92 10.16
N LEU A 301 -11.29 4.71 9.20
CA LEU A 301 -11.52 3.91 8.01
C LEU A 301 -11.92 2.46 8.36
N ALA A 302 -11.33 1.87 9.41
CA ALA A 302 -11.68 0.55 9.93
C ALA A 302 -13.14 0.50 10.40
N PHE A 303 -13.56 1.49 11.21
CA PHE A 303 -14.92 1.59 11.71
C PHE A 303 -15.94 1.83 10.60
N ILE A 304 -15.67 2.77 9.70
CA ILE A 304 -16.54 3.07 8.55
C ILE A 304 -16.73 1.82 7.69
N THR A 305 -15.63 1.14 7.36
CA THR A 305 -15.65 -0.09 6.56
C THR A 305 -16.48 -1.19 7.23
N TYR A 306 -16.32 -1.37 8.55
CA TYR A 306 -17.09 -2.37 9.30
C TYR A 306 -18.58 -2.04 9.34
N VAL A 307 -18.95 -0.81 9.70
CA VAL A 307 -20.34 -0.36 9.82
C VAL A 307 -21.06 -0.47 8.48
N GLU A 308 -20.45 0.03 7.39
CA GLU A 308 -21.01 -0.08 6.05
C GLU A 308 -21.21 -1.56 5.65
N HIS A 309 -20.22 -2.42 5.94
CA HIS A 309 -20.31 -3.84 5.60
C HIS A 309 -21.48 -4.55 6.30
N VAL A 310 -21.63 -4.35 7.61
CA VAL A 310 -22.71 -5.00 8.38
C VAL A 310 -24.08 -4.45 8.01
N LEU A 311 -24.20 -3.13 7.77
CA LEU A 311 -25.43 -2.49 7.34
C LEU A 311 -25.88 -3.02 5.98
N ARG A 312 -24.99 -3.06 4.98
CA ARG A 312 -25.27 -3.63 3.66
C ARG A 312 -25.68 -5.08 3.73
N LYS A 313 -25.01 -5.88 4.56
CA LYS A 313 -25.33 -7.31 4.72
C LYS A 313 -26.76 -7.49 5.27
N ARG A 314 -27.17 -6.67 6.24
CA ARG A 314 -28.52 -6.70 6.79
C ARG A 314 -29.57 -6.25 5.76
N LEU A 315 -29.33 -5.13 5.07
CA LEU A 315 -30.23 -4.63 4.02
C LEU A 315 -30.38 -5.62 2.86
N ALA A 316 -29.30 -6.29 2.46
CA ALA A 316 -29.32 -7.32 1.43
C ALA A 316 -30.25 -8.49 1.81
N GLN A 317 -30.28 -8.88 3.09
CA GLN A 317 -31.15 -9.94 3.60
C GLN A 317 -32.62 -9.50 3.63
N ILE A 318 -32.91 -8.30 4.16
CA ILE A 318 -34.30 -7.81 4.31
C ILE A 318 -34.95 -7.54 2.95
N LEU A 319 -34.22 -6.90 2.05
CA LEU A 319 -34.74 -6.53 0.73
C LEU A 319 -34.58 -7.64 -0.31
N SER A 320 -33.92 -8.75 0.04
CA SER A 320 -33.43 -9.79 -0.89
C SER A 320 -32.78 -9.15 -2.13
N ALA A 321 -31.86 -8.21 -1.90
CA ALA A 321 -31.31 -7.30 -2.89
C ALA A 321 -29.78 -7.35 -2.97
N CYS A 322 -29.22 -7.22 -4.18
CA CYS A 322 -27.76 -7.28 -4.39
C CYS A 322 -27.05 -5.96 -4.02
N VAL A 323 -27.02 -5.64 -2.72
CA VAL A 323 -26.40 -4.42 -2.15
C VAL A 323 -25.15 -4.68 -1.31
N LEU A 324 -24.62 -5.91 -1.37
CA LEU A 324 -23.35 -6.27 -0.75
C LEU A 324 -22.18 -5.44 -1.29
N SER A 325 -21.10 -5.38 -0.51
CA SER A 325 -19.89 -4.60 -0.79
C SER A 325 -19.24 -4.96 -2.12
N LYS A 326 -19.30 -6.23 -2.55
CA LYS A 326 -18.76 -6.68 -3.85
C LYS A 326 -19.83 -6.67 -4.95
N PRO A 327 -19.45 -6.47 -6.22
CA PRO A 327 -20.35 -6.57 -7.36
C PRO A 327 -21.08 -7.91 -7.42
N CYS A 328 -22.28 -7.90 -8.01
CA CYS A 328 -23.13 -9.08 -8.10
C CYS A 328 -22.46 -10.18 -8.93
N ARG A 329 -22.39 -11.40 -8.39
CA ARG A 329 -21.91 -12.59 -9.11
C ARG A 329 -23.05 -13.25 -9.89
N PRO A 330 -22.74 -14.07 -10.91
CA PRO A 330 -23.76 -14.82 -11.66
C PRO A 330 -24.66 -15.68 -10.75
N ASP A 331 -24.04 -16.31 -9.75
CA ASP A 331 -24.71 -17.23 -8.79
C ASP A 331 -25.30 -16.50 -7.56
N CYS A 332 -25.71 -15.24 -7.72
CA CYS A 332 -26.21 -14.46 -6.60
C CYS A 332 -27.59 -14.96 -6.12
N PRO A 333 -27.77 -15.32 -4.84
CA PRO A 333 -29.04 -15.87 -4.33
C PRO A 333 -30.15 -14.82 -4.16
N HIS A 334 -29.85 -13.53 -4.32
CA HIS A 334 -30.82 -12.44 -4.13
C HIS A 334 -31.84 -12.39 -5.28
N ARG A 335 -33.11 -12.15 -4.93
CA ARG A 335 -34.22 -11.99 -5.88
C ARG A 335 -34.08 -10.71 -6.72
N HIS A 336 -33.69 -9.60 -6.08
CA HIS A 336 -33.52 -8.29 -6.72
C HIS A 336 -32.05 -8.04 -7.07
N ARG A 337 -31.66 -8.38 -8.31
CA ARG A 337 -30.26 -8.26 -8.76
C ARG A 337 -29.92 -6.92 -9.42
N LEU A 338 -30.79 -6.44 -10.30
CA LEU A 338 -30.51 -5.30 -11.21
C LEU A 338 -31.59 -4.20 -11.20
N GLY A 339 -32.57 -4.28 -10.30
CA GLY A 339 -33.66 -3.30 -10.21
C GLY A 339 -33.16 -1.88 -9.92
N LEU A 340 -33.95 -0.87 -10.31
CA LEU A 340 -33.60 0.54 -10.11
C LEU A 340 -33.31 0.87 -8.65
N GLY A 341 -34.09 0.34 -7.70
CA GLY A 341 -33.84 0.52 -6.26
C GLY A 341 -32.51 -0.08 -5.79
N VAL A 342 -32.08 -1.21 -6.36
CA VAL A 342 -30.77 -1.84 -6.05
C VAL A 342 -29.63 -0.96 -6.57
N ARG A 343 -29.80 -0.39 -7.77
CA ARG A 343 -28.81 0.53 -8.36
C ARG A 343 -28.73 1.82 -7.55
N ALA A 344 -29.87 2.44 -7.24
CA ALA A 344 -29.94 3.65 -6.43
C ALA A 344 -29.30 3.46 -5.05
N LEU A 345 -29.60 2.35 -4.36
CA LEU A 345 -29.01 2.07 -3.04
C LEU A 345 -27.48 1.87 -3.13
N ASN A 346 -26.99 1.19 -4.15
CA ASN A 346 -25.55 1.04 -4.35
C ASN A 346 -24.85 2.36 -4.73
N LEU A 347 -25.50 3.21 -5.53
CA LEU A 347 -25.01 4.55 -5.84
C LEU A 347 -24.95 5.42 -4.59
N LEU A 348 -25.98 5.36 -3.74
CA LEU A 348 -26.01 6.07 -2.46
C LEU A 348 -24.84 5.66 -1.57
N PHE A 349 -24.60 4.36 -1.39
CA PHE A 349 -23.45 3.92 -0.61
C PHE A 349 -22.10 4.26 -1.28
N GLY A 350 -22.02 4.26 -2.60
CA GLY A 350 -20.82 4.72 -3.33
C GLY A 350 -20.56 6.19 -3.10
N ALA A 351 -21.59 7.05 -3.18
CA ALA A 351 -21.50 8.47 -2.85
C ALA A 351 -21.09 8.68 -1.38
N LEU A 352 -21.64 7.87 -0.47
CA LEU A 352 -21.24 7.89 0.94
C LEU A 352 -19.76 7.50 1.13
N ALA A 353 -19.27 6.51 0.39
CA ALA A 353 -17.86 6.12 0.41
C ALA A 353 -16.96 7.26 -0.09
N ILE A 354 -17.32 7.92 -1.20
CA ILE A 354 -16.59 9.10 -1.71
C ILE A 354 -16.57 10.22 -0.68
N PHE A 355 -17.71 10.51 -0.04
CA PHE A 355 -17.81 11.50 1.04
C PHE A 355 -16.87 11.16 2.21
N HIS A 356 -16.87 9.91 2.68
CA HIS A 356 -15.98 9.46 3.74
C HIS A 356 -14.51 9.59 3.35
N LEU A 357 -14.14 9.26 2.11
CA LEU A 357 -12.77 9.39 1.63
C LEU A 357 -12.33 10.84 1.50
N ALA A 358 -13.18 11.73 0.96
CA ALA A 358 -12.88 13.15 0.88
C ALA A 358 -12.68 13.76 2.29
N TYR A 359 -13.54 13.39 3.24
CA TYR A 359 -13.42 13.83 4.63
C TYR A 359 -12.15 13.33 5.32
N LEU A 360 -11.77 12.06 5.12
CA LEU A 360 -10.54 11.52 5.70
C LEU A 360 -9.30 12.06 4.99
N GLY A 361 -9.41 12.30 3.69
CA GLY A 361 -8.36 12.82 2.81
C GLY A 361 -8.03 14.28 3.07
N SER A 362 -9.01 15.10 3.50
CA SER A 362 -8.81 16.53 3.77
C SER A 362 -7.80 16.83 4.88
N LEU A 363 -7.40 15.82 5.66
CA LEU A 363 -6.35 15.99 6.65
C LEU A 363 -4.94 16.01 6.00
N PHE A 364 -4.78 15.42 4.82
CA PHE A 364 -3.52 15.39 4.06
C PHE A 364 -3.38 16.56 3.08
N ASP A 365 -4.36 17.46 3.03
CA ASP A 365 -4.33 18.68 2.23
C ASP A 365 -3.51 19.74 2.99
N VAL A 366 -2.19 19.57 2.97
CA VAL A 366 -1.24 20.52 3.54
C VAL A 366 -0.77 21.42 2.41
N ASP A 367 -1.12 22.71 2.49
CA ASP A 367 -0.62 23.73 1.56
C ASP A 367 0.92 23.73 1.57
N VAL A 368 1.51 23.70 0.38
CA VAL A 368 2.96 23.60 0.13
C VAL A 368 3.77 24.75 0.75
N ASP A 369 3.09 25.81 1.22
CA ASP A 369 3.70 27.00 1.79
C ASP A 369 3.96 26.93 3.31
N ASP A 370 3.39 25.96 4.05
CA ASP A 370 3.68 25.79 5.48
C ASP A 370 4.89 24.86 5.70
N THR A 371 6.08 25.42 5.52
CA THR A 371 7.38 24.80 5.84
C THR A 371 7.63 24.63 7.35
N THR A 372 6.61 24.55 8.20
CA THR A 372 6.76 24.36 9.66
C THR A 372 6.48 22.91 10.07
N GLU A 373 7.51 22.11 9.81
CA GLU A 373 8.06 21.07 10.69
C GLU A 373 7.14 19.94 11.19
N GLU A 374 7.58 18.74 10.81
CA GLU A 374 7.14 17.38 11.14
C GLU A 374 7.00 17.01 12.64
N GLN A 375 6.90 17.94 13.59
CA GLN A 375 6.98 17.63 15.03
C GLN A 375 5.97 18.31 15.97
N GLY A 376 5.14 19.27 15.52
CA GLY A 376 4.35 20.09 16.45
C GLY A 376 2.83 19.89 16.48
N TYR A 377 2.23 19.46 15.37
CA TYR A 377 0.79 19.67 15.13
C TYR A 377 -0.09 18.41 15.18
N GLY A 378 0.47 17.20 15.37
CA GLY A 378 -0.18 15.94 14.97
C GLY A 378 -1.60 15.69 15.50
N MET A 379 -1.84 15.85 16.81
CA MET A 379 -3.17 15.59 17.40
C MET A 379 -4.08 16.81 17.35
N ALA A 380 -3.58 17.96 17.80
CA ALA A 380 -4.37 19.19 17.89
C ALA A 380 -4.86 19.64 16.50
N TYR A 381 -4.01 19.57 15.47
CA TYR A 381 -4.41 19.88 14.09
C TYR A 381 -5.48 18.91 13.58
N THR A 382 -5.27 17.60 13.74
CA THR A 382 -6.22 16.58 13.29
C THR A 382 -7.59 16.79 13.95
N VAL A 383 -7.61 17.02 15.27
CA VAL A 383 -8.83 17.27 16.03
C VAL A 383 -9.46 18.61 15.64
N HIS A 384 -8.67 19.66 15.45
CA HIS A 384 -9.16 20.98 15.02
C HIS A 384 -9.81 20.90 13.64
N LYS A 385 -9.14 20.31 12.65
CA LYS A 385 -9.65 20.18 11.28
C LYS A 385 -10.94 19.36 11.23
N TRP A 386 -11.02 18.27 11.99
CA TRP A 386 -12.26 17.50 12.12
C TRP A 386 -13.36 18.23 12.88
N SER A 387 -13.00 19.07 13.85
CA SER A 387 -13.94 19.95 14.53
C SER A 387 -14.52 21.00 13.59
N GLU A 388 -13.73 21.60 12.69
CA GLU A 388 -14.23 22.52 11.65
C GLU A 388 -15.24 21.83 10.72
N LEU A 389 -15.01 20.55 10.40
CA LEU A 389 -15.91 19.71 9.63
C LEU A 389 -17.06 19.11 10.48
N ASN A 390 -17.22 19.56 11.73
CA ASN A 390 -18.25 19.11 12.69
C ASN A 390 -18.30 17.59 12.88
N TRP A 391 -17.18 16.89 12.70
CA TRP A 391 -17.12 15.42 12.78
C TRP A 391 -18.14 14.72 11.85
N ALA A 392 -18.51 15.34 10.74
CA ALA A 392 -19.65 14.94 9.92
C ALA A 392 -19.60 13.46 9.48
N SER A 393 -18.45 13.00 9.01
CA SER A 393 -18.24 11.60 8.60
C SER A 393 -18.42 10.61 9.76
N HIS A 394 -17.90 10.93 10.95
CA HIS A 394 -18.07 10.11 12.14
C HIS A 394 -19.54 10.06 12.58
N TRP A 395 -20.26 11.18 12.54
CA TRP A 395 -21.69 11.22 12.84
C TRP A 395 -22.53 10.42 11.84
N VAL A 396 -22.25 10.53 10.54
CA VAL A 396 -22.94 9.74 9.51
C VAL A 396 -22.67 8.24 9.72
N THR A 397 -21.45 7.87 10.07
CA THR A 397 -21.09 6.49 10.40
C THR A 397 -21.84 6.00 11.63
N PHE A 398 -21.93 6.82 12.68
CA PHE A 398 -22.69 6.52 13.88
C PHE A 398 -24.20 6.36 13.57
N GLY A 399 -24.76 7.24 12.75
CA GLY A 399 -26.14 7.12 12.25
C GLY A 399 -26.36 5.81 11.47
N CYS A 400 -25.44 5.44 10.58
CA CYS A 400 -25.49 4.17 9.86
C CYS A 400 -25.42 2.96 10.81
N TRP A 401 -24.62 3.06 11.89
CA TRP A 401 -24.56 2.03 12.93
C TRP A 401 -25.87 1.92 13.73
N ILE A 402 -26.49 3.05 14.10
CA ILE A 402 -27.82 3.07 14.73
C ILE A 402 -28.85 2.43 13.79
N CYS A 403 -28.89 2.83 12.52
CA CYS A 403 -29.78 2.22 11.53
C CYS A 403 -29.58 0.69 11.47
N TYR A 404 -28.33 0.24 11.42
CA TYR A 404 -28.01 -1.20 11.48
C TYR A 404 -28.58 -1.88 12.74
N ARG A 405 -28.52 -1.22 13.91
CA ARG A 405 -29.05 -1.73 15.18
C ARG A 405 -30.58 -1.74 15.22
N LEU A 406 -31.24 -0.73 14.66
CA LEU A 406 -32.71 -0.57 14.69
C LEU A 406 -33.43 -1.48 13.68
N ILE A 407 -32.79 -1.73 12.53
CA ILE A 407 -33.29 -2.64 11.49
C ILE A 407 -32.95 -4.12 11.84
N GLY A 408 -32.42 -4.34 13.05
CA GLY A 408 -31.77 -5.57 13.52
C GLY A 408 -32.71 -6.60 14.11
#